data_AF-A0A7X2SYP9-F1
#
_entry.id   AF-A0A7X2SYP9-F1
#
_cell.length_a   1.000
_cell.length_b   1.000
_cell.length_c   1.000
_cell.angle_alpha   90.00
_cell.angle_beta   90.00
_cell.angle_gamma   90.00
#
_symmetry.space_group_name_H-M   'P 1'
#
loop_
_entity.id
_entity.type
_entity.pdbx_description
1 polymer ?
#
loop_
_entity_poly.entity_id
_entity_poly.type
_entity_poly.pdbx_seq_one_letter_code
_entity_poly.pdbx_strand_id
1 'polypeptide(L)'
;TTGAVDNNGRLQGDNSLLVNAGGRITNGGNGAMITQNALTLTGPELFNYGLIQGNGNGVATLTGLTQNDGRWLSGGAQTLNTPQLNNNGWLQASQLILNAANASNNGTLLADGQGTLTGNGFSNQGTAQGGNLEVNYQQVNNSGTLLGNNRLSVMGAQVNQQSSGRLFSGGSLLVHSNGFDQTGQVVALGDATLEIANGFTGRDVLAAGGRLTVSSNGAIDNQGTMQGGALTLSAGGDLTNNGQLTTGSGDSALSGNRIAMNG
;
A
#
# COMPACT_ATOMS: atom_id res chain seq x y z
N THR A 1 29.08 -12.97 -10.24
CA THR A 1 29.91 -13.82 -9.36
C THR A 1 29.14 -15.07 -9.01
N THR A 2 29.79 -16.21 -8.85
CA THR A 2 29.15 -17.44 -8.34
C THR A 2 28.94 -17.39 -6.82
N GLY A 3 29.61 -16.47 -6.12
CA GLY A 3 29.51 -16.28 -4.68
C GLY A 3 28.71 -15.03 -4.27
N ALA A 4 28.96 -14.57 -3.05
CA ALA A 4 28.38 -13.35 -2.49
C ALA A 4 29.02 -12.08 -3.07
N VAL A 5 28.35 -10.95 -2.88
CA VAL A 5 28.86 -9.60 -3.14
C VAL A 5 28.77 -8.81 -1.84
N ASP A 6 29.90 -8.44 -1.24
CA ASP A 6 29.94 -7.60 -0.05
C ASP A 6 30.55 -6.24 -0.41
N ASN A 7 29.71 -5.22 -0.52
CA ASN A 7 30.11 -3.85 -0.86
C ASN A 7 30.08 -2.95 0.38
N ASN A 8 31.25 -2.55 0.85
CA ASN A 8 31.41 -1.51 1.88
C ASN A 8 32.01 -0.20 1.32
N GLY A 9 32.24 -0.14 0.00
CA GLY A 9 32.80 1.01 -0.70
C GLY A 9 31.85 1.50 -1.79
N ARG A 10 32.40 1.89 -2.94
CA ARG A 10 31.62 2.36 -4.08
C ARG A 10 31.73 1.37 -5.25
N LEU A 11 30.59 0.86 -5.69
CA LEU A 11 30.42 0.15 -6.95
C LEU A 11 29.65 1.06 -7.90
N GLN A 12 30.28 1.50 -8.99
CA GLN A 12 29.68 2.43 -9.95
C GLN A 12 29.65 1.85 -11.36
N GLY A 13 28.51 1.97 -12.04
CA GLY A 13 28.36 1.77 -13.48
C GLY A 13 27.97 3.07 -14.18
N ASP A 14 28.70 3.50 -15.20
CA ASP A 14 28.44 4.79 -15.85
C ASP A 14 27.25 4.77 -16.82
N ASN A 15 26.90 3.60 -17.37
CA ASN A 15 25.71 3.42 -18.20
C ASN A 15 24.72 2.43 -17.58
N SER A 16 25.23 1.30 -17.09
CA SER A 16 24.42 0.37 -16.31
C SER A 16 25.27 -0.26 -15.24
N LEU A 17 24.63 -0.67 -14.14
CA LEU A 17 25.23 -1.51 -13.13
C LEU A 17 24.44 -2.82 -13.07
N LEU A 18 25.10 -3.92 -13.39
CA LEU A 18 24.53 -5.26 -13.31
C LEU A 18 25.29 -6.07 -12.25
N VAL A 19 24.58 -6.49 -11.21
CA VAL A 19 25.09 -7.39 -10.17
C VAL A 19 24.30 -8.68 -10.25
N ASN A 20 24.93 -9.71 -10.81
CA ASN A 20 24.42 -11.07 -10.81
C ASN A 20 25.29 -11.91 -9.85
N ALA A 21 24.71 -12.32 -8.72
CA ALA A 21 25.38 -13.04 -7.65
C ALA A 21 24.72 -14.40 -7.42
N GLY A 22 25.53 -15.46 -7.33
CA GLY A 22 25.06 -16.78 -6.90
C GLY A 22 24.80 -16.87 -5.40
N GLY A 23 25.37 -15.95 -4.61
CA GLY A 23 25.12 -15.79 -3.18
C GLY A 23 24.53 -14.43 -2.83
N ARG A 24 24.44 -14.15 -1.52
CA ARG A 24 23.88 -12.91 -0.97
C ARG A 24 24.58 -11.65 -1.50
N ILE A 25 23.81 -10.61 -1.77
CA ILE A 25 24.30 -9.26 -2.05
C ILE A 25 24.14 -8.42 -0.78
N THR A 26 25.25 -7.97 -0.21
CA THR A 26 25.31 -7.05 0.93
C THR A 26 25.83 -5.70 0.47
N ASN A 27 25.04 -4.64 0.59
CA ASN A 27 25.50 -3.26 0.51
C ASN A 27 25.57 -2.69 1.93
N GLY A 28 26.77 -2.69 2.52
CA GLY A 28 27.01 -2.26 3.90
C GLY A 28 26.67 -0.78 4.14
N GLY A 29 26.72 -0.33 5.39
CA GLY A 29 26.33 1.05 5.76
C GLY A 29 27.13 2.17 5.05
N ASN A 30 28.40 1.89 4.73
CA ASN A 30 29.26 2.78 3.92
C ASN A 30 29.21 2.46 2.42
N GLY A 31 28.47 1.41 2.05
CA GLY A 31 28.35 0.90 0.70
C GLY A 31 27.46 1.78 -0.18
N ALA A 32 27.93 2.05 -1.39
CA ALA A 32 27.18 2.71 -2.44
C ALA A 32 27.23 1.89 -3.72
N MET A 33 26.06 1.46 -4.23
CA MET A 33 25.89 0.90 -5.58
C MET A 33 25.18 1.93 -6.45
N ILE A 34 25.87 2.49 -7.45
CA ILE A 34 25.39 3.67 -8.18
C ILE A 34 25.48 3.46 -9.69
N THR A 35 24.45 3.89 -10.42
CA THR A 35 24.45 3.93 -11.89
C THR A 35 23.70 5.13 -12.45
N GLN A 36 24.15 5.66 -13.59
CA GLN A 36 23.49 6.79 -14.26
C GLN A 36 22.25 6.40 -15.07
N ASN A 37 22.06 5.10 -15.34
CA ASN A 37 20.86 4.64 -16.03
C ASN A 37 20.38 3.32 -15.42
N ALA A 38 20.55 2.17 -16.09
CA ALA A 38 19.89 0.94 -15.64
C ALA A 38 20.61 0.30 -14.44
N LEU A 39 19.85 -0.15 -13.45
CA LEU A 39 20.32 -0.96 -12.33
C LEU A 39 19.67 -2.35 -12.39
N THR A 40 20.48 -3.41 -12.40
CA THR A 40 19.98 -4.79 -12.32
C THR A 40 20.66 -5.53 -11.19
N LEU A 41 19.85 -6.05 -10.25
CA LEU A 41 20.32 -6.85 -9.13
C LEU A 41 19.66 -8.24 -9.20
N THR A 42 20.47 -9.30 -9.15
CA THR A 42 19.97 -10.68 -9.14
C THR A 42 20.78 -11.51 -8.17
N GLY A 43 20.09 -12.24 -7.30
CA GLY A 43 20.72 -13.16 -6.36
C GLY A 43 19.70 -13.76 -5.39
N PRO A 44 20.13 -14.63 -4.45
CA PRO A 44 19.20 -15.22 -3.49
C PRO A 44 18.66 -14.21 -2.48
N GLU A 45 19.52 -13.35 -1.95
CA GLU A 45 19.19 -12.39 -0.90
C GLU A 45 19.84 -11.04 -1.18
N LEU A 46 19.18 -9.96 -0.77
CA LEU A 46 19.69 -8.58 -0.82
C LEU A 46 19.58 -7.94 0.56
N PHE A 47 20.69 -7.43 1.09
CA PHE A 47 20.72 -6.61 2.30
C PHE A 47 21.29 -5.25 1.95
N ASN A 48 20.47 -4.21 2.06
CA ASN A 48 20.89 -2.84 1.84
C ASN A 48 20.86 -2.05 3.16
N TYR A 49 22.03 -1.69 3.66
CA TYR A 49 22.22 -0.80 4.80
C TYR A 49 22.74 0.58 4.36
N GLY A 50 23.24 0.71 3.13
CA GLY A 50 23.81 1.93 2.57
C GLY A 50 22.93 2.55 1.49
N LEU A 51 23.55 2.94 0.37
CA LEU A 51 22.89 3.53 -0.78
C LEU A 51 22.88 2.58 -1.99
N ILE A 52 21.69 2.30 -2.51
CA ILE A 52 21.48 1.75 -3.85
C ILE A 52 20.82 2.85 -4.68
N GLN A 53 21.42 3.26 -5.79
CA GLN A 53 20.88 4.31 -6.64
C GLN A 53 21.06 4.00 -8.13
N GLY A 54 19.96 4.04 -8.88
CA GLY A 54 19.98 4.06 -10.35
C GLY A 54 19.17 5.24 -10.86
N ASN A 55 19.74 6.10 -11.71
CA ASN A 55 19.01 7.25 -12.23
C ASN A 55 18.01 6.89 -13.36
N GLY A 56 18.09 5.67 -13.91
CA GLY A 56 17.13 5.12 -14.87
C GLY A 56 16.29 4.00 -14.26
N ASN A 57 15.84 3.08 -15.13
CA ASN A 57 15.01 1.95 -14.71
C ASN A 57 15.81 0.91 -13.91
N GLY A 58 15.19 0.39 -12.85
CA GLY A 58 15.73 -0.64 -11.99
C GLY A 58 14.95 -1.96 -12.10
N VAL A 59 15.67 -3.07 -12.09
CA VAL A 59 15.08 -4.41 -11.92
C VAL A 59 15.88 -5.16 -10.86
N ALA A 60 15.19 -5.63 -9.83
CA ALA A 60 15.76 -6.51 -8.83
C ALA A 60 14.95 -7.80 -8.76
N THR A 61 15.62 -8.93 -8.93
CA THR A 61 15.01 -10.26 -8.87
C THR A 61 15.75 -11.09 -7.84
N LEU A 62 15.11 -11.29 -6.69
CA LEU A 62 15.63 -12.04 -5.57
C LEU A 62 14.78 -13.30 -5.34
N THR A 63 15.42 -14.41 -4.97
CA THR A 63 14.71 -15.68 -4.72
C THR A 63 14.45 -15.94 -3.23
N GLY A 64 14.80 -15.00 -2.36
CA GLY A 64 14.67 -15.08 -0.91
C GLY A 64 14.38 -13.71 -0.30
N LEU A 65 15.07 -13.37 0.78
CA LEU A 65 14.85 -12.14 1.54
C LEU A 65 15.48 -10.92 0.85
N THR A 66 14.68 -9.85 0.76
CA THR A 66 15.16 -8.49 0.54
C THR A 66 14.99 -7.68 1.82
N GLN A 67 16.10 -7.24 2.41
CA GLN A 67 16.15 -6.40 3.60
C GLN A 67 16.68 -5.02 3.19
N ASN A 68 15.87 -3.97 3.36
CA ASN A 68 16.25 -2.58 3.09
C ASN A 68 16.14 -1.75 4.37
N ASP A 69 17.29 -1.48 4.99
CA ASP A 69 17.44 -0.55 6.13
C ASP A 69 18.08 0.78 5.69
N GLY A 70 18.65 0.83 4.48
CA GLY A 70 19.27 2.01 3.88
C GLY A 70 18.34 2.78 2.94
N ARG A 71 18.93 3.35 1.89
CA ARG A 71 18.22 4.05 0.81
C ARG A 71 18.33 3.29 -0.49
N TRP A 72 17.20 3.08 -1.15
CA TRP A 72 17.10 2.55 -2.51
C TRP A 72 16.35 3.58 -3.35
N LEU A 73 17.05 4.18 -4.31
CA LEU A 73 16.54 5.28 -5.12
C LEU A 73 16.60 4.91 -6.60
N SER A 74 15.44 4.85 -7.26
CA SER A 74 15.36 4.77 -8.72
C SER A 74 14.82 6.07 -9.29
N GLY A 75 15.55 6.69 -10.21
CA GLY A 75 15.06 7.85 -10.97
C GLY A 75 14.01 7.46 -12.02
N GLY A 76 14.03 6.19 -12.48
CA GLY A 76 13.07 5.60 -13.39
C GLY A 76 12.08 4.67 -12.69
N ALA A 77 11.55 3.70 -13.45
CA ALA A 77 10.68 2.66 -12.89
C ALA A 77 11.52 1.61 -12.17
N GLN A 78 11.08 1.15 -10.99
CA GLN A 78 11.70 0.06 -10.25
C GLN A 78 10.75 -1.13 -10.16
N THR A 79 11.17 -2.26 -10.70
CA THR A 79 10.52 -3.56 -10.45
C THR A 79 11.32 -4.34 -9.42
N LEU A 80 10.71 -4.72 -8.31
CA LEU A 80 11.30 -5.57 -7.28
C LEU A 80 10.49 -6.87 -7.17
N ASN A 81 11.09 -7.98 -7.58
CA ASN A 81 10.56 -9.32 -7.43
C ASN A 81 11.31 -10.02 -6.29
N THR A 82 10.62 -10.40 -5.22
CA THR A 82 11.24 -11.07 -4.07
C THR A 82 10.18 -11.83 -3.27
N PRO A 83 10.42 -13.06 -2.78
CA PRO A 83 9.45 -13.71 -1.91
C PRO A 83 9.11 -12.92 -0.64
N GLN A 84 10.10 -12.27 -0.04
CA GLN A 84 9.96 -11.56 1.23
C GLN A 84 10.67 -10.20 1.17
N LEU A 85 9.93 -9.13 1.44
CA LEU A 85 10.49 -7.79 1.63
C LEU A 85 10.35 -7.34 3.09
N ASN A 86 11.44 -6.89 3.68
CA ASN A 86 11.45 -6.06 4.88
C ASN A 86 12.02 -4.69 4.51
N ASN A 87 11.19 -3.66 4.54
CA ASN A 87 11.58 -2.28 4.29
C ASN A 87 11.50 -1.47 5.59
N ASN A 88 12.65 -1.24 6.21
CA ASN A 88 12.79 -0.35 7.38
C ASN A 88 13.38 1.02 6.99
N GLY A 89 13.98 1.12 5.80
CA GLY A 89 14.56 2.35 5.27
C GLY A 89 13.67 3.05 4.24
N TRP A 90 14.30 3.59 3.20
CA TRP A 90 13.63 4.31 2.12
C TRP A 90 13.76 3.54 0.81
N LEU A 91 12.65 3.27 0.14
CA LEU A 91 12.62 2.73 -1.23
C LEU A 91 11.74 3.64 -2.07
N GLN A 92 12.34 4.28 -3.07
CA GLN A 92 11.66 5.22 -3.96
C GLN A 92 11.91 4.91 -5.42
N ALA A 93 10.89 5.14 -6.24
CA ALA A 93 10.98 5.14 -7.69
C ALA A 93 10.00 6.14 -8.32
N SER A 94 10.22 6.52 -9.58
CA SER A 94 9.20 7.27 -10.32
C SER A 94 7.92 6.44 -10.54
N GLN A 95 8.10 5.13 -10.75
CA GLN A 95 7.05 4.11 -10.71
C GLN A 95 7.59 2.91 -9.95
N LEU A 96 6.79 2.34 -9.06
CA LEU A 96 7.19 1.20 -8.24
C LEU A 96 6.29 0.00 -8.54
N ILE A 97 6.89 -1.10 -8.97
CA ILE A 97 6.24 -2.41 -9.06
C ILE A 97 6.90 -3.31 -8.03
N LEU A 98 6.20 -3.61 -6.94
CA LEU A 98 6.64 -4.53 -5.91
C LEU A 98 5.86 -5.83 -6.03
N ASN A 99 6.53 -6.90 -6.44
CA ASN A 99 5.99 -8.25 -6.43
C ASN A 99 6.65 -9.01 -5.27
N ALA A 100 5.96 -9.06 -4.13
CA ALA A 100 6.45 -9.80 -2.99
C ALA A 100 5.37 -10.60 -2.29
N ALA A 101 5.57 -11.91 -2.15
CA ALA A 101 4.60 -12.79 -1.50
C ALA A 101 4.27 -12.29 -0.10
N ASN A 102 5.27 -11.87 0.68
CA ASN A 102 5.06 -11.08 1.88
C ASN A 102 5.92 -9.81 1.89
N ALA A 103 5.33 -8.70 2.30
CA ALA A 103 6.04 -7.43 2.46
C ALA A 103 5.71 -6.79 3.81
N SER A 104 6.75 -6.39 4.55
CA SER A 104 6.66 -5.58 5.75
C SER A 104 7.29 -4.21 5.49
N ASN A 105 6.52 -3.14 5.66
CA ASN A 105 6.97 -1.77 5.51
C ASN A 105 6.89 -1.02 6.84
N ASN A 106 8.04 -0.83 7.48
CA ASN A 106 8.21 0.00 8.67
C ASN A 106 8.83 1.36 8.33
N GLY A 107 9.42 1.49 7.14
CA GLY A 107 10.00 2.72 6.61
C GLY A 107 9.08 3.41 5.59
N THR A 108 9.65 3.76 4.44
CA THR A 108 8.92 4.41 3.34
C THR A 108 9.04 3.63 2.04
N LEU A 109 7.90 3.33 1.43
CA LEU A 109 7.76 2.97 0.02
C LEU A 109 7.15 4.17 -0.70
N LEU A 110 7.85 4.73 -1.68
CA LEU A 110 7.41 5.91 -2.41
C LEU A 110 7.44 5.67 -3.93
N ALA A 111 6.31 5.84 -4.58
CA ALA A 111 6.21 5.98 -6.02
C ALA A 111 5.79 7.42 -6.35
N ASP A 112 6.59 8.16 -7.13
CA ASP A 112 6.20 9.54 -7.48
C ASP A 112 4.94 9.55 -8.37
N GLY A 113 4.82 8.56 -9.26
CA GLY A 113 3.66 8.30 -10.12
C GLY A 113 2.86 7.08 -9.66
N GLN A 114 2.97 5.96 -10.39
CA GLN A 114 2.23 4.72 -10.08
C GLN A 114 3.02 3.83 -9.12
N GLY A 115 2.41 3.43 -8.01
CA GLY A 115 2.87 2.36 -7.14
C GLY A 115 1.91 1.18 -7.21
N THR A 116 2.40 -0.02 -7.53
CA THR A 116 1.63 -1.27 -7.54
C THR A 116 2.36 -2.27 -6.67
N LEU A 117 1.71 -2.68 -5.57
CA LEU A 117 2.25 -3.62 -4.59
C LEU A 117 1.38 -4.88 -4.62
N THR A 118 1.97 -6.04 -4.92
CA THR A 118 1.22 -7.29 -5.15
C THR A 118 1.82 -8.48 -4.39
N GLY A 119 0.96 -9.28 -3.76
CA GLY A 119 1.34 -10.55 -3.13
C GLY A 119 0.26 -11.20 -2.25
N ASN A 120 0.69 -11.87 -1.18
CA ASN A 120 -0.20 -12.60 -0.26
C ASN A 120 -0.42 -11.82 1.04
N GLY A 121 0.65 -11.44 1.76
CA GLY A 121 0.57 -10.63 2.98
C GLY A 121 1.29 -9.29 2.90
N PHE A 122 0.62 -8.20 3.23
CA PHE A 122 1.23 -6.87 3.38
C PHE A 122 0.99 -6.32 4.78
N SER A 123 2.07 -5.93 5.46
CA SER A 123 2.05 -5.23 6.74
C SER A 123 2.67 -3.85 6.56
N ASN A 124 1.92 -2.80 6.89
CA ASN A 124 2.38 -1.42 6.79
C ASN A 124 2.25 -0.73 8.15
N GLN A 125 3.40 -0.42 8.75
CA GLN A 125 3.52 0.37 9.98
C GLN A 125 4.13 1.75 9.69
N GLY A 126 4.84 1.88 8.57
CA GLY A 126 5.39 3.13 8.06
C GLY A 126 4.47 3.81 7.03
N THR A 127 5.04 4.27 5.93
CA THR A 127 4.31 4.94 4.84
C THR A 127 4.50 4.20 3.53
N ALA A 128 3.40 3.91 2.84
CA ALA A 128 3.41 3.60 1.41
C ALA A 128 2.64 4.69 0.67
N GLN A 129 3.29 5.35 -0.28
CA GLN A 129 2.73 6.48 -1.01
C GLN A 129 2.91 6.31 -2.52
N GLY A 130 1.87 6.67 -3.27
CA GLY A 130 1.89 6.78 -4.72
C GLY A 130 1.19 8.05 -5.20
N GLY A 131 1.53 8.54 -6.39
CA GLY A 131 0.61 9.37 -7.18
C GLY A 131 -0.73 8.64 -7.35
N ASN A 132 -0.66 7.43 -7.90
CA ASN A 132 -1.69 6.41 -7.78
C ASN A 132 -1.08 5.24 -6.99
N LEU A 133 -1.73 4.79 -5.94
CA LEU A 133 -1.28 3.65 -5.14
C LEU A 133 -2.28 2.51 -5.24
N GLU A 134 -1.80 1.35 -5.67
CA GLU A 134 -2.55 0.11 -5.76
C GLU A 134 -1.89 -0.95 -4.86
N VAL A 135 -2.67 -1.48 -3.91
CA VAL A 135 -2.23 -2.48 -2.95
C VAL A 135 -3.09 -3.72 -3.13
N ASN A 136 -2.53 -4.74 -3.75
CA ASN A 136 -3.18 -5.98 -4.17
C ASN A 136 -2.62 -7.17 -3.40
N TYR A 137 -3.14 -7.41 -2.20
CA TYR A 137 -2.67 -8.45 -1.31
C TYR A 137 -3.83 -9.21 -0.71
N GLN A 138 -3.72 -10.55 -0.61
CA GLN A 138 -4.79 -11.35 0.02
C GLN A 138 -5.09 -10.88 1.45
N GLN A 139 -4.06 -10.54 2.22
CA GLN A 139 -4.16 -9.97 3.55
C GLN A 139 -3.41 -8.64 3.61
N VAL A 140 -4.14 -7.57 3.96
CA VAL A 140 -3.55 -6.25 4.23
C VAL A 140 -3.71 -5.93 5.71
N ASN A 141 -2.61 -5.62 6.39
CA ASN A 141 -2.59 -5.09 7.75
C ASN A 141 -1.96 -3.71 7.71
N ASN A 142 -2.71 -2.68 8.06
CA ASN A 142 -2.21 -1.31 8.04
C ASN A 142 -2.44 -0.65 9.40
N SER A 143 -1.33 -0.27 10.04
CA SER A 143 -1.27 0.56 11.24
C SER A 143 -0.48 1.85 11.01
N GLY A 144 0.10 2.02 9.81
CA GLY A 144 0.74 3.23 9.33
C GLY A 144 -0.14 4.01 8.35
N THR A 145 0.44 4.51 7.27
CA THR A 145 -0.28 5.29 6.23
C THR A 145 -0.14 4.64 4.86
N LEU A 146 -1.27 4.42 4.18
CA LEU A 146 -1.34 4.20 2.74
C LEU A 146 -1.93 5.46 2.10
N LEU A 147 -1.19 6.10 1.20
CA LEU A 147 -1.56 7.37 0.58
C LEU A 147 -1.50 7.30 -0.94
N GLY A 148 -2.63 7.57 -1.59
CA GLY A 148 -2.69 7.83 -3.03
C GLY A 148 -2.98 9.30 -3.31
N ASN A 149 -2.01 10.07 -3.80
CA ASN A 149 -2.17 11.52 -4.01
C ASN A 149 -3.33 11.85 -4.96
N ASN A 150 -3.56 11.01 -5.98
CA ASN A 150 -4.67 11.12 -6.92
C ASN A 150 -5.68 9.98 -6.73
N ARG A 151 -5.20 8.76 -6.46
CA ARG A 151 -6.04 7.58 -6.25
C ARG A 151 -5.39 6.58 -5.31
N LEU A 152 -6.17 6.05 -4.38
CA LEU A 152 -5.82 4.88 -3.58
C LEU A 152 -6.75 3.72 -3.92
N SER A 153 -6.18 2.52 -4.12
CA SER A 153 -6.90 1.27 -4.34
C SER A 153 -6.32 0.20 -3.43
N VAL A 154 -7.14 -0.39 -2.59
CA VAL A 154 -6.75 -1.51 -1.72
C VAL A 154 -7.65 -2.69 -2.03
N MET A 155 -7.05 -3.78 -2.51
CA MET A 155 -7.74 -5.01 -2.87
C MET A 155 -7.18 -6.17 -2.06
N GLY A 156 -8.06 -6.94 -1.41
CA GLY A 156 -7.63 -8.10 -0.65
C GLY A 156 -8.77 -8.98 -0.16
N ALA A 157 -8.48 -10.23 0.18
CA ALA A 157 -9.48 -11.07 0.83
C ALA A 157 -9.85 -10.49 2.20
N GLN A 158 -8.87 -10.03 2.97
CA GLN A 158 -9.08 -9.37 4.25
C GLN A 158 -8.22 -8.09 4.35
N VAL A 159 -8.85 -7.02 4.83
CA VAL A 159 -8.19 -5.73 5.07
C VAL A 159 -8.40 -5.34 6.53
N ASN A 160 -7.30 -5.23 7.28
CA ASN A 160 -7.29 -4.81 8.68
C ASN A 160 -6.72 -3.39 8.77
N GLN A 161 -7.60 -2.39 8.92
CA GLN A 161 -7.20 -1.01 9.18
C GLN A 161 -7.24 -0.77 10.68
N GLN A 162 -6.07 -0.86 11.30
CA GLN A 162 -5.89 -0.76 12.74
C GLN A 162 -6.10 0.67 13.21
N SER A 163 -6.24 0.89 14.52
CA SER A 163 -6.59 2.20 15.11
C SER A 163 -5.66 3.36 14.74
N SER A 164 -4.36 3.10 14.57
CA SER A 164 -3.40 4.11 14.09
C SER A 164 -3.31 4.19 12.56
N GLY A 165 -3.94 3.24 11.87
CA GLY A 165 -3.93 3.07 10.43
C GLY A 165 -4.70 4.16 9.70
N ARG A 166 -4.18 4.55 8.54
CA ARG A 166 -4.78 5.55 7.65
C ARG A 166 -4.80 5.05 6.23
N LEU A 167 -5.97 5.08 5.61
CA LEU A 167 -6.16 4.98 4.16
C LEU A 167 -6.56 6.35 3.62
N PHE A 168 -5.62 7.04 2.98
CA PHE A 168 -5.85 8.40 2.48
C PHE A 168 -5.76 8.48 0.96
N SER A 169 -6.65 9.28 0.37
CA SER A 169 -6.51 9.70 -1.01
C SER A 169 -6.79 11.19 -1.21
N GLY A 170 -5.94 11.86 -2.01
CA GLY A 170 -6.21 13.21 -2.49
C GLY A 170 -7.24 13.27 -3.63
N GLY A 171 -7.69 12.11 -4.15
CA GLY A 171 -8.78 11.99 -5.10
C GLY A 171 -9.68 10.81 -4.73
N SER A 172 -9.81 9.82 -5.61
CA SER A 172 -10.71 8.68 -5.40
C SER A 172 -10.08 7.59 -4.54
N LEU A 173 -10.86 6.99 -3.64
CA LEU A 173 -10.44 5.86 -2.82
C LEU A 173 -11.33 4.64 -3.09
N LEU A 174 -10.71 3.48 -3.31
CA LEU A 174 -11.40 2.19 -3.40
C LEU A 174 -10.83 1.21 -2.36
N VAL A 175 -11.73 0.57 -1.61
CA VAL A 175 -11.44 -0.67 -0.88
C VAL A 175 -12.34 -1.76 -1.43
N HIS A 176 -11.75 -2.81 -1.99
CA HIS A 176 -12.47 -4.00 -2.45
C HIS A 176 -11.99 -5.21 -1.67
N SER A 177 -12.87 -5.83 -0.88
CA SER A 177 -12.47 -6.95 -0.03
C SER A 177 -13.57 -7.94 0.32
N ASN A 178 -13.21 -9.11 0.83
CA ASN A 178 -14.21 -9.98 1.44
C ASN A 178 -14.56 -9.47 2.84
N GLY A 179 -13.56 -9.24 3.69
CA GLY A 179 -13.73 -8.66 5.02
C GLY A 179 -12.90 -7.40 5.20
N PHE A 180 -13.47 -6.44 5.92
CA PHE A 180 -12.82 -5.18 6.22
C PHE A 180 -13.05 -4.80 7.69
N ASP A 181 -11.99 -4.96 8.50
CA ASP A 181 -11.95 -4.50 9.87
C ASP A 181 -11.46 -3.04 9.91
N GLN A 182 -12.40 -2.10 10.01
CA GLN A 182 -12.12 -0.67 10.02
C GLN A 182 -12.14 -0.12 11.46
N THR A 183 -10.96 -0.06 12.08
CA THR A 183 -10.74 0.56 13.40
C THR A 183 -9.94 1.85 13.35
N GLY A 184 -9.37 2.19 12.18
CA GLY A 184 -8.69 3.47 11.90
C GLY A 184 -9.20 4.11 10.62
N GLN A 185 -8.69 5.31 10.30
CA GLN A 185 -9.32 6.25 9.37
C GLN A 185 -9.28 5.83 7.90
N VAL A 186 -10.37 6.10 7.17
CA VAL A 186 -10.44 6.07 5.71
C VAL A 186 -10.96 7.41 5.21
N VAL A 187 -10.14 8.14 4.45
CA VAL A 187 -10.48 9.50 4.01
C VAL A 187 -10.08 9.70 2.55
N ALA A 188 -11.04 10.13 1.74
CA ALA A 188 -10.83 10.59 0.37
C ALA A 188 -11.22 12.07 0.24
N LEU A 189 -10.42 12.88 -0.44
CA LEU A 189 -10.84 14.23 -0.80
C LEU A 189 -11.85 14.22 -1.98
N GLY A 190 -11.83 13.18 -2.80
CA GLY A 190 -12.85 12.89 -3.81
C GLY A 190 -13.87 11.87 -3.32
N ASP A 191 -14.29 10.97 -4.20
CA ASP A 191 -15.20 9.87 -3.87
C ASP A 191 -14.47 8.75 -3.11
N ALA A 192 -15.17 8.10 -2.19
CA ALA A 192 -14.71 6.87 -1.54
C ALA A 192 -15.73 5.75 -1.78
N THR A 193 -15.25 4.60 -2.22
CA THR A 193 -16.05 3.40 -2.45
C THR A 193 -15.49 2.22 -1.67
N LEU A 194 -16.32 1.61 -0.84
CA LEU A 194 -16.04 0.38 -0.11
C LEU A 194 -16.96 -0.72 -0.65
N GLU A 195 -16.38 -1.77 -1.22
CA GLU A 195 -17.06 -2.96 -1.73
C GLU A 195 -16.62 -4.17 -0.87
N ILE A 196 -17.56 -4.73 -0.10
CA ILE A 196 -17.27 -5.69 0.96
C ILE A 196 -18.14 -6.93 0.77
N ALA A 197 -17.55 -8.10 0.59
CA ALA A 197 -18.33 -9.32 0.37
C ALA A 197 -19.05 -9.81 1.64
N ASN A 198 -18.48 -9.59 2.82
CA ASN A 198 -19.04 -9.97 4.11
C ASN A 198 -19.77 -8.78 4.75
N GLY A 199 -20.41 -9.03 5.90
CA GLY A 199 -20.94 -7.96 6.74
C GLY A 199 -19.84 -6.97 7.16
N PHE A 200 -20.21 -5.71 7.30
CA PHE A 200 -19.29 -4.61 7.58
C PHE A 200 -19.68 -3.88 8.87
N THR A 201 -18.68 -3.66 9.74
CA THR A 201 -18.83 -2.80 10.91
C THR A 201 -17.81 -1.67 10.85
N GLY A 202 -18.26 -0.44 10.60
CA GLY A 202 -17.41 0.74 10.63
C GLY A 202 -17.28 1.26 12.06
N ARG A 203 -16.07 1.36 12.61
CA ARG A 203 -15.84 1.74 14.02
C ARG A 203 -15.14 3.09 14.19
N ASP A 204 -14.60 3.66 13.12
CA ASP A 204 -13.92 4.95 13.12
C ASP A 204 -14.52 5.84 12.00
N VAL A 205 -13.72 6.72 11.41
CA VAL A 205 -14.12 7.67 10.38
C VAL A 205 -13.98 7.04 9.00
N LEU A 206 -15.09 7.06 8.26
CA LEU A 206 -15.15 6.95 6.81
C LEU A 206 -15.58 8.31 6.26
N ALA A 207 -14.71 8.97 5.50
CA ALA A 207 -15.02 10.29 4.94
C ALA A 207 -14.68 10.37 3.45
N ALA A 208 -15.57 11.01 2.70
CA ALA A 208 -15.36 11.43 1.33
C ALA A 208 -15.67 12.93 1.20
N GLY A 209 -14.84 13.69 0.48
CA GLY A 209 -15.22 15.04 0.05
C GLY A 209 -16.32 15.00 -1.01
N GLY A 210 -16.34 13.95 -1.83
CA GLY A 210 -17.40 13.62 -2.77
C GLY A 210 -18.43 12.65 -2.17
N ARG A 211 -18.83 11.63 -2.92
CA ARG A 211 -19.74 10.58 -2.43
C ARG A 211 -18.97 9.53 -1.63
N LEU A 212 -19.50 9.16 -0.47
CA LEU A 212 -19.12 7.94 0.23
C LEU A 212 -20.11 6.84 -0.14
N THR A 213 -19.61 5.80 -0.80
CA THR A 213 -20.37 4.59 -1.14
C THR A 213 -19.86 3.43 -0.30
N VAL A 214 -20.76 2.75 0.41
CA VAL A 214 -20.47 1.50 1.13
C VAL A 214 -21.46 0.44 0.69
N SER A 215 -20.96 -0.60 0.04
CA SER A 215 -21.74 -1.75 -0.40
C SER A 215 -21.23 -3.01 0.31
N SER A 216 -22.13 -3.71 1.00
CA SER A 216 -21.85 -4.99 1.64
C SER A 216 -22.87 -6.02 1.19
N ASN A 217 -22.45 -7.26 0.87
CA ASN A 217 -23.42 -8.34 0.67
C ASN A 217 -24.03 -8.85 1.98
N GLY A 218 -23.48 -8.43 3.13
CA GLY A 218 -24.01 -8.69 4.46
C GLY A 218 -24.70 -7.46 5.08
N ALA A 219 -24.81 -7.47 6.41
CA ALA A 219 -25.29 -6.32 7.17
C ALA A 219 -24.24 -5.18 7.18
N ILE A 220 -24.70 -3.95 7.30
CA ILE A 220 -23.86 -2.78 7.58
C ILE A 220 -24.21 -2.28 8.98
N ASP A 221 -23.22 -2.22 9.87
CA ASP A 221 -23.33 -1.61 11.19
C ASP A 221 -22.36 -0.44 11.31
N ASN A 222 -22.86 0.79 11.24
CA ASN A 222 -22.04 1.97 11.51
C ASN A 222 -22.01 2.25 13.02
N GLN A 223 -20.85 2.08 13.65
CA GLN A 223 -20.57 2.47 15.04
C GLN A 223 -19.68 3.73 15.13
N GLY A 224 -19.20 4.22 13.99
CA GLY A 224 -18.32 5.38 13.87
C GLY A 224 -18.98 6.57 13.16
N THR A 225 -18.20 7.30 12.37
CA THR A 225 -18.70 8.42 11.56
C THR A 225 -18.58 8.07 10.09
N MET A 226 -19.69 8.14 9.36
CA MET A 226 -19.71 8.11 7.91
C MET A 226 -20.09 9.50 7.39
N GLN A 227 -19.19 10.11 6.61
CA GLN A 227 -19.39 11.43 6.05
C GLN A 227 -19.13 11.45 4.54
N GLY A 228 -20.02 12.11 3.80
CA GLY A 228 -19.83 12.38 2.38
C GLY A 228 -20.60 13.63 1.96
N GLY A 229 -20.21 14.24 0.85
CA GLY A 229 -21.07 15.18 0.12
C GLY A 229 -22.41 14.53 -0.29
N ALA A 230 -22.39 13.21 -0.49
CA ALA A 230 -23.55 12.32 -0.54
C ALA A 230 -23.18 10.98 0.13
N LEU A 231 -24.17 10.25 0.63
CA LEU A 231 -24.02 8.90 1.18
C LEU A 231 -24.79 7.88 0.33
N THR A 232 -24.16 6.78 -0.03
CA THR A 232 -24.83 5.62 -0.65
C THR A 232 -24.46 4.37 0.14
N LEU A 233 -25.41 3.87 0.93
CA LEU A 233 -25.22 2.70 1.78
C LEU A 233 -26.13 1.56 1.30
N SER A 234 -25.55 0.43 0.92
CA SER A 234 -26.26 -0.73 0.40
C SER A 234 -25.86 -1.98 1.17
N ALA A 235 -26.73 -2.44 2.06
CA ALA A 235 -26.56 -3.69 2.80
C ALA A 235 -27.38 -4.82 2.15
N GLY A 236 -26.77 -6.00 1.96
CA GLY A 236 -27.49 -7.24 1.64
C GLY A 236 -28.24 -7.81 2.85
N GLY A 237 -27.91 -7.34 4.06
CA GLY A 237 -28.61 -7.61 5.32
C GLY A 237 -29.30 -6.37 5.88
N ASP A 238 -29.31 -6.25 7.20
CA ASP A 238 -29.79 -5.03 7.88
C ASP A 238 -28.76 -3.91 7.77
N LEU A 239 -29.24 -2.67 7.64
CA LEU A 239 -28.46 -1.46 7.80
C LEU A 239 -28.79 -0.86 9.17
N THR A 240 -27.81 -0.86 10.07
CA THR A 240 -27.93 -0.26 11.39
C THR A 240 -26.94 0.88 11.53
N ASN A 241 -27.43 2.05 11.94
CA ASN A 241 -26.59 3.16 12.34
C ASN A 241 -26.64 3.33 13.86
N ASN A 242 -25.56 2.96 14.53
CA ASN A 242 -25.29 3.18 15.95
C ASN A 242 -24.30 4.35 16.20
N GLY A 243 -23.81 5.00 15.13
CA GLY A 243 -22.94 6.16 15.17
C GLY A 243 -23.54 7.34 14.41
N GLN A 244 -22.72 8.08 13.67
CA GLN A 244 -23.14 9.26 12.92
C GLN A 244 -23.12 9.02 11.41
N LEU A 245 -24.21 9.41 10.73
CA LEU A 245 -24.24 9.59 9.27
C LEU A 245 -24.37 11.09 8.97
N THR A 246 -23.44 11.64 8.20
CA THR A 246 -23.47 13.03 7.75
C THR A 246 -23.42 13.08 6.23
N THR A 247 -24.45 13.67 5.63
CA THR A 247 -24.48 13.97 4.20
C THR A 247 -24.36 15.47 3.95
N GLY A 248 -23.74 15.84 2.84
CA GLY A 248 -23.77 17.18 2.28
C GLY A 248 -25.02 17.43 1.46
N SER A 249 -24.89 18.28 0.43
CA SER A 249 -25.99 18.71 -0.44
C SER A 249 -26.37 17.70 -1.54
N GLY A 250 -25.66 16.59 -1.67
CA GLY A 250 -25.94 15.58 -2.69
C GLY A 250 -27.00 14.57 -2.25
N ASP A 251 -27.71 14.01 -3.22
CA ASP A 251 -28.72 12.98 -2.96
C ASP A 251 -28.09 11.74 -2.31
N SER A 252 -28.68 11.32 -1.20
CA SER A 252 -28.27 10.15 -0.43
C SER A 252 -29.28 9.01 -0.52
N ALA A 253 -28.79 7.78 -0.51
CA ALA A 253 -29.60 6.58 -0.59
C ALA A 253 -29.11 5.54 0.43
N LEU A 254 -30.06 4.93 1.13
CA LEU A 254 -29.82 3.88 2.11
C LEU A 254 -30.72 2.69 1.77
N SER A 255 -30.16 1.49 1.74
CA SER A 255 -30.88 0.26 1.43
C SER A 255 -30.40 -0.90 2.31
N GLY A 256 -31.35 -1.75 2.70
CA GLY A 256 -31.15 -2.97 3.49
C GLY A 256 -32.49 -3.65 3.77
N ASN A 257 -32.47 -4.86 4.32
CA ASN A 257 -33.68 -5.60 4.70
C ASN A 257 -34.49 -4.84 5.78
N ARG A 258 -33.76 -4.16 6.66
CA ARG A 258 -34.26 -3.19 7.63
C ARG A 258 -33.26 -2.05 7.71
N ILE A 259 -33.77 -0.84 7.94
CA ILE A 259 -32.97 0.34 8.26
C ILE A 259 -33.28 0.74 9.70
N ALA A 260 -32.28 0.73 10.57
CA ALA A 260 -32.39 1.15 11.97
C ALA A 260 -31.43 2.33 12.24
N MET A 261 -31.96 3.40 12.84
CA MET A 261 -31.22 4.62 13.16
C MET A 261 -31.25 4.84 14.68
N ASN A 262 -30.17 4.46 15.35
CA ASN A 262 -30.06 4.43 16.82
C ASN A 262 -29.06 5.46 17.38
N GLY A 263 -28.23 6.05 16.52
CA GLY A 263 -27.27 7.11 16.88
C GLY A 263 -27.88 8.50 16.96
#